data_AF-A0A0Q9P270-F1
#
_entry.id   AF-A0A0Q9P270-F1
#
_cell.length_a   1.000
_cell.length_b   1.000
_cell.length_c   1.000
_cell.angle_alpha   90.00
_cell.angle_beta   90.00
_cell.angle_gamma   90.00
#
_symmetry.space_group_name_H-M   'P 1'
#
loop_
_entity.id
_entity.type
_entity.pdbx_description
1 polymer ?
#
loop_
_entity_poly.entity_id
_entity_poly.type
_entity_poly.pdbx_seq_one_letter_code
_entity_poly.pdbx_strand_id
1 'polypeptide(L)' 'MEIYMWWLDLDLASKEWLRENLRAEELPLPVLQGIAEAGGPHPDRTTGVLSAADWDFIQTQSEFVD' A
#
# COMPACT_ATOMS: atom_id res chain seq x y z
N MET A 1 -1.17 11.12 5.50
CA MET A 1 0.18 11.18 4.91
C MET A 1 0.06 10.68 3.49
N GLU A 2 0.78 11.29 2.55
CA GLU A 2 0.67 10.94 1.14
C GLU A 2 1.45 9.65 0.82
N ILE A 3 0.88 8.76 -0.01
CA ILE A 3 1.48 7.46 -0.33
C ILE A 3 2.90 7.55 -0.89
N TYR A 4 3.20 8.56 -1.72
CA TYR A 4 4.53 8.71 -2.31
C TYR A 4 5.64 8.91 -1.26
N MET A 5 5.32 9.35 -0.05
CA MET A 5 6.31 9.62 1.00
C MET A 5 6.87 8.35 1.64
N TRP A 6 6.08 7.28 1.70
CA TRP A 6 6.47 6.01 2.32
C TRP A 6 6.55 4.86 1.32
N TRP A 7 5.98 5.04 0.12
CA TRP A 7 6.03 4.02 -0.93
C TRP A 7 7.46 3.64 -1.30
N LEU A 8 8.42 4.57 -1.29
CA LEU A 8 9.81 4.26 -1.61
C LEU A 8 10.41 3.26 -0.63
N ASP A 9 10.11 3.42 0.65
CA ASP A 9 10.65 2.61 1.75
C ASP A 9 9.84 1.34 2.03
N LEU A 10 8.63 1.21 1.46
CA LEU A 10 7.83 -0.02 1.56
C LEU A 10 8.57 -1.22 0.96
N ASP A 11 8.56 -2.34 1.68
CA ASP A 11 9.22 -3.57 1.24
C ASP A 11 8.61 -4.13 -0.05
N LEU A 12 9.39 -4.93 -0.77
CA LEU A 12 8.99 -5.45 -2.07
C LEU A 12 7.76 -6.38 -1.97
N ALA A 13 7.66 -7.22 -0.94
CA ALA A 13 6.56 -8.16 -0.82
C ALA A 13 5.23 -7.43 -0.58
N SER A 14 5.23 -6.39 0.26
CA SER A 14 4.06 -5.54 0.45
C SER A 14 3.68 -4.78 -0.83
N LYS A 15 4.67 -4.27 -1.58
CA LYS A 15 4.43 -3.64 -2.88
C LYS A 15 3.78 -4.62 -3.87
N GLU A 16 4.37 -5.80 -4.05
CA GLU A 16 3.86 -6.84 -4.95
C GLU A 16 2.42 -7.21 -4.60
N TRP A 17 2.15 -7.47 -3.32
CA TRP A 17 0.79 -7.80 -2.87
C TRP A 17 -0.21 -6.68 -3.22
N LEU A 18 0.14 -5.41 -2.96
CA LEU A 18 -0.72 -4.26 -3.27
C LEU A 18 -0.99 -4.10 -4.77
N ARG A 19 -0.01 -4.44 -5.62
CA ARG A 19 -0.16 -4.40 -7.09
C ARG A 19 -1.03 -5.54 -7.61
N GLU A 20 -0.91 -6.72 -7.05
CA GLU A 20 -1.71 -7.89 -7.44
C GLU A 20 -3.16 -7.81 -6.92
N ASN A 21 -3.39 -7.12 -5.80
CA ASN A 21 -4.68 -7.01 -5.11
C ASN A 21 -5.20 -5.57 -5.14
N LEU A 22 -5.18 -4.93 -6.32
CA LEU A 22 -5.68 -3.57 -6.49
C LEU A 22 -7.12 -3.43 -5.97
N ARG A 23 -7.36 -2.35 -5.21
CA ARG A 23 -8.66 -2.03 -4.61
C ARG A 23 -9.15 -3.04 -3.57
N ALA A 24 -8.25 -3.80 -2.95
CA ALA A 24 -8.61 -4.66 -1.83
C ALA A 24 -9.29 -3.84 -0.72
N GLU A 25 -10.44 -4.32 -0.25
CA GLU A 25 -11.19 -3.68 0.84
C GLU A 25 -10.50 -3.88 2.20
N GLU A 26 -9.75 -4.98 2.33
CA GLU A 26 -9.01 -5.36 3.52
C GLU A 26 -7.55 -5.67 3.16
N LEU A 27 -6.63 -5.17 4.00
CA LEU A 27 -5.21 -5.46 3.88
C LEU A 27 -4.80 -6.51 4.91
N PRO A 28 -3.99 -7.52 4.52
CA PRO A 28 -3.50 -8.51 5.46
C PRO A 28 -2.48 -7.88 6.41
N LEU A 29 -2.37 -8.44 7.62
CA LEU A 29 -1.49 -7.92 8.68
C LEU A 29 -0.03 -7.67 8.24
N PRO A 30 0.63 -8.54 7.44
CA PRO A 30 1.99 -8.28 6.99
C PRO A 30 2.11 -7.01 6.13
N VAL A 31 1.12 -6.75 5.26
CA VAL A 31 1.10 -5.54 4.41
C VAL A 31 0.85 -4.30 5.27
N LEU A 32 -0.03 -4.40 6.26
CA LEU A 32 -0.26 -3.32 7.23
C LEU A 32 1.01 -2.99 8.03
N GLN A 33 1.75 -4.01 8.45
CA GLN A 33 3.03 -3.86 9.14
C GLN A 33 4.09 -3.23 8.24
N GLY A 34 4.21 -3.66 6.98
CA GLY A 34 5.13 -3.05 6.02
C GLY A 34 4.80 -1.57 5.76
N ILE A 35 3.52 -1.23 5.60
CA ILE A 35 3.06 0.17 5.46
C ILE A 35 3.47 0.99 6.69
N ALA A 36 3.19 0.47 7.88
CA ALA A 36 3.56 1.07 9.16
C ALA A 36 5.08 1.31 9.29
N GLU A 37 5.89 0.30 9.00
CA GLU A 37 7.35 0.35 9.09
C GLU A 37 7.96 1.35 8.09
N ALA A 38 7.35 1.49 6.91
CA ALA A 38 7.73 2.47 5.90
C ALA A 38 7.34 3.92 6.28
N GLY A 39 6.66 4.14 7.40
CA GLY A 39 6.16 5.45 7.81
C GLY A 39 4.82 5.81 7.16
N GLY A 40 4.02 4.81 6.76
CA GLY A 40 2.66 4.96 6.29
C GLY A 40 1.63 5.01 7.43
N PRO A 41 0.32 4.96 7.11
CA PRO A 41 -0.73 4.93 8.13
C PRO A 41 -0.61 3.71 9.05
N HIS A 42 -0.82 3.92 10.35
CA HIS A 42 -1.00 2.89 11.37
C HIS A 42 -2.48 2.82 11.78
N PRO A 43 -3.34 2.18 10.98
CA PRO A 43 -4.75 2.09 11.31
C PRO A 43 -4.97 1.03 12.39
N ASP A 44 -5.87 1.32 13.35
CA ASP A 44 -6.38 0.33 14.31
C ASP A 44 -7.34 -0.69 13.64
N ARG A 45 -7.51 -0.61 12.32
CA ARG A 45 -8.46 -1.38 11.50
C ARG A 45 -7.80 -1.85 10.20
N THR A 46 -8.18 -3.02 9.72
CA THR A 46 -7.65 -3.62 8.49
C THR A 46 -8.30 -3.08 7.21
N THR A 47 -9.39 -2.31 7.35
CA THR A 47 -10.19 -1.77 6.24
C THR A 47 -10.07 -0.25 6.12
N GLY A 48 -10.20 0.26 4.89
CA GLY A 48 -10.16 1.71 4.62
C GLY A 48 -8.81 2.36 4.88
N VAL A 49 -7.74 1.57 4.85
CA VAL A 49 -6.36 2.02 5.14
C VAL A 49 -5.79 2.88 4.02
N LEU A 50 -6.13 2.53 2.79
CA LEU A 50 -5.75 3.24 1.58
C LEU A 50 -6.98 3.91 0.98
N SER A 51 -6.84 5.18 0.65
CA SER A 51 -7.86 5.96 -0.06
C SER A 51 -7.92 5.58 -1.54
N ALA A 52 -8.94 6.04 -2.25
CA ALA A 52 -9.03 5.86 -3.71
C ALA A 52 -7.80 6.44 -4.44
N ALA A 53 -7.27 7.58 -3.98
CA ALA A 53 -6.09 8.20 -4.56
C ALA A 53 -4.81 7.38 -4.33
N ASP A 54 -4.68 6.74 -3.17
CA ASP A 54 -3.55 5.84 -2.88
C ASP A 54 -3.56 4.63 -3.82
N TRP A 55 -4.74 4.06 -4.06
CA TRP A 55 -4.91 2.99 -5.03
C TRP A 55 -4.65 3.42 -6.48
N ASP A 56 -5.05 4.63 -6.86
CA ASP A 56 -4.72 5.19 -8.19
C ASP A 56 -3.20 5.28 -8.35
N PHE A 57 -2.49 5.76 -7.33
CA PHE A 57 -1.03 5.80 -7.33
C PHE A 57 -0.42 4.39 -7.49
N ILE A 58 -0.84 3.41 -6.69
CA ILE A 58 -0.34 2.02 -6.77
C ILE A 58 -0.56 1.44 -8.17
N GLN A 59 -1.73 1.69 -8.76
CA GLN A 59 -2.05 1.26 -10.13
C GLN A 59 -1.07 1.85 -11.13
N THR A 60 -0.80 3.17 -11.09
CA THR A 60 0.20 3.78 -11.98
C THR A 60 1.59 3.16 -11.78
N GLN A 61 1.99 2.86 -10.54
CA GLN A 61 3.29 2.25 -10.25
C GLN A 61 3.38 0.76 -10.65
N SER A 62 2.27 0.13 -11.01
CA SER A 62 2.22 -1.24 -11.50
C SER A 62 2.45 -1.30 -13.01
N GLU A 63 1.96 -0.29 -13.74
CA GLU A 63 2.08 -0.19 -15.20
C GLU A 63 3.54 0.01 -15.68
N PHE A 64 4.47 0.32 -14.77
CA PHE A 64 5.90 0.54 -15.07
C PHE A 64 6.82 -0.59 -14.57
N VAL A 65 6.29 -1.64 -13.95
CA VAL A 65 7.06 -2.77 -13.44
C VAL A 65 6.71 -4.00 -14.28
N ASP A 66 7.41 -4.16 -15.40
CA ASP A 66 7.49 -5.37 -16.23
C ASP A 66 8.84 -6.08 -15.97
#